data_AF-A0A497EHR1-F1
#
_entry.id   AF-A0A497EHR1-F1
#
_cell.length_a   1.000
_cell.length_b   1.000
_cell.length_c   1.000
_cell.angle_alpha   90.00
_cell.angle_beta   90.00
_cell.angle_gamma   90.00
#
_symmetry.space_group_name_H-M   'P 1'
#
loop_
_entity.id
_entity.type
_entity.pdbx_description
1 polymer ?
#
loop_
_entity_poly.entity_id
_entity_poly.type
_entity_poly.pdbx_seq_one_letter_code
_entity_poly.pdbx_strand_id
1 'polypeptide(L)'
;MPKKSNKSRKKSSRFLFTAFGITVFLAIVIIVLTACIKICSTDQCIYEKAVSKANVNLCMKISNRTLFEKCVTIIAVKHNDPSVCKFLKHAQDWCKAEVAIANENLVLCTRIQSEEWQNLCFKKFAIKTLKIDICNLITDEKEATLCYRIIAEISKDPRLCDFILNEDARNSCFALLARDQNNESLCLKIKEFLTREQCLFDVAKAKKDPDICNEIKIEVLRNNCLFQASS
;
A
#
# COMPACT_ATOMS: atom_id res chain seq x y z
N MET A 1 -20.20 99.89 -21.75
CA MET A 1 -21.11 98.94 -22.43
C MET A 1 -20.27 97.99 -23.29
N PRO A 2 -20.61 96.70 -23.48
CA PRO A 2 -21.00 95.66 -22.54
C PRO A 2 -19.90 94.59 -22.34
N LYS A 3 -19.91 93.91 -21.18
CA LYS A 3 -19.16 92.68 -20.90
C LYS A 3 -19.80 91.50 -21.64
N LYS A 4 -19.02 90.65 -22.33
CA LYS A 4 -19.42 89.28 -22.67
C LYS A 4 -18.33 88.28 -22.27
N SER A 5 -18.65 87.55 -21.21
CA SER A 5 -17.99 86.33 -20.76
C SER A 5 -18.28 85.16 -21.73
N ASN A 6 -17.29 84.34 -22.05
CA ASN A 6 -17.54 83.02 -22.64
C ASN A 6 -16.78 81.94 -21.86
N LYS A 7 -17.56 81.10 -21.16
CA LYS A 7 -17.15 80.11 -20.16
C LYS A 7 -17.63 78.74 -20.65
N SER A 8 -16.89 78.08 -21.55
CA SER A 8 -17.28 76.74 -22.03
C SER A 8 -16.09 75.92 -22.55
N ARG A 9 -15.26 75.37 -21.66
CA ARG A 9 -14.28 74.30 -22.01
C ARG A 9 -13.77 73.59 -20.74
N LYS A 10 -14.62 72.84 -20.04
CA LYS A 10 -14.17 72.01 -18.88
C LYS A 10 -15.13 70.86 -18.51
N LYS A 11 -15.79 70.23 -19.50
CA LYS A 11 -16.72 69.10 -19.25
C LYS A 11 -16.41 67.81 -20.02
N SER A 12 -15.34 67.76 -20.82
CA SER A 12 -15.04 66.60 -21.68
C SER A 12 -14.05 65.58 -21.08
N SER A 13 -13.22 65.96 -20.10
CA SER A 13 -12.16 65.05 -19.60
C SER A 13 -12.60 64.07 -18.51
N ARG A 14 -13.72 64.31 -17.81
CA ARG A 14 -14.20 63.39 -16.75
C ARG A 14 -14.90 62.14 -17.28
N PHE A 15 -15.46 62.19 -18.49
CA PHE A 15 -16.11 61.03 -19.11
C PHE A 15 -15.11 60.00 -19.66
N LEU A 16 -13.88 60.43 -19.99
CA LEU A 16 -12.84 59.54 -20.53
C LEU A 16 -12.20 58.65 -19.45
N PHE A 17 -12.07 59.11 -18.21
CA PHE A 17 -11.47 58.31 -17.12
C PHE A 17 -12.39 57.19 -16.61
N THR A 18 -13.71 57.39 -16.61
CA THR A 18 -14.66 56.36 -16.16
C THR A 18 -14.82 55.24 -17.19
N ALA A 19 -14.69 55.54 -18.48
CA ALA A 19 -14.76 54.54 -19.54
C ALA A 19 -13.55 53.58 -19.52
N PHE A 20 -12.35 54.10 -19.21
CA PHE A 20 -11.12 53.30 -19.18
C PHE A 20 -11.05 52.33 -17.98
N GLY A 21 -11.66 52.69 -16.84
CA GLY A 21 -11.72 51.81 -15.67
C GLY A 21 -12.58 50.57 -15.89
N ILE A 22 -13.70 50.70 -16.60
CA ILE A 22 -14.64 49.60 -16.85
C ILE A 22 -14.05 48.57 -17.82
N THR A 23 -13.33 49.01 -18.86
CA THR A 23 -12.73 48.10 -19.83
C THR A 23 -11.60 47.27 -19.22
N VAL A 24 -10.78 47.86 -18.33
CA VAL A 24 -9.73 47.14 -17.61
C VAL A 24 -10.33 46.12 -16.63
N PHE A 25 -11.39 46.48 -15.90
CA PHE A 25 -12.07 45.55 -15.00
C PHE A 25 -12.69 44.36 -15.75
N LEU A 26 -13.37 44.60 -16.87
CA LEU A 26 -13.95 43.54 -17.70
C LEU A 26 -12.86 42.63 -18.30
N ALA A 27 -11.72 43.18 -18.74
CA ALA A 27 -10.60 42.39 -19.24
C ALA A 27 -9.98 41.51 -18.13
N ILE A 28 -9.82 42.02 -16.92
CA ILE A 28 -9.34 41.24 -15.76
C ILE A 28 -10.33 40.14 -15.42
N VAL A 29 -11.63 40.41 -15.42
CA VAL A 29 -12.67 39.39 -15.18
C VAL A 29 -12.60 38.29 -16.26
N ILE A 30 -12.44 38.64 -17.54
CA ILE A 30 -12.29 37.66 -18.63
C ILE A 30 -10.99 36.84 -18.48
N ILE A 31 -9.87 37.45 -18.09
CA ILE A 31 -8.61 36.74 -17.86
C ILE A 31 -8.72 35.79 -16.66
N VAL A 32 -9.37 36.21 -15.57
CA VAL A 32 -9.62 35.37 -14.39
C VAL A 32 -10.59 34.24 -14.73
N LEU A 33 -11.64 34.50 -15.52
CA LEU A 33 -12.59 33.48 -15.96
C LEU A 33 -11.97 32.49 -16.95
N THR A 34 -11.09 32.94 -17.86
CA THR A 34 -10.43 32.06 -18.84
C THR A 34 -9.29 31.25 -18.22
N ALA A 35 -8.59 31.78 -17.20
CA ALA A 35 -7.59 31.04 -16.42
C ALA A 35 -8.21 29.87 -15.62
N CYS A 36 -9.50 29.94 -15.28
CA CYS A 36 -10.21 28.86 -14.58
C CYS A 36 -10.74 27.73 -15.48
N ILE A 37 -10.78 27.91 -16.81
CA ILE A 37 -11.30 26.88 -17.74
C ILE A 37 -10.12 26.22 -18.45
N LYS A 38 -9.22 25.61 -17.69
CA LYS A 38 -8.31 24.61 -18.27
C LYS A 38 -9.17 23.41 -18.67
N ILE A 39 -9.55 23.35 -19.96
CA ILE A 39 -10.31 22.24 -20.52
C ILE A 39 -9.49 20.97 -20.31
N CYS A 40 -10.06 20.09 -19.50
CA CYS A 40 -9.41 18.92 -18.94
C CYS A 40 -9.71 17.71 -19.83
N SER A 41 -8.89 17.51 -20.86
CA SER A 41 -9.07 16.42 -21.84
C SER A 41 -8.12 15.24 -21.65
N THR A 42 -7.05 15.40 -20.86
CA THR A 42 -6.12 14.31 -20.60
C THR A 42 -6.68 13.35 -19.55
N ASP A 43 -6.39 12.07 -19.71
CA ASP A 43 -6.74 11.00 -18.77
C ASP A 43 -6.34 11.33 -17.33
N GLN A 44 -5.14 11.88 -17.14
CA GLN A 44 -4.64 12.32 -15.83
C GLN A 44 -5.51 13.40 -15.20
N CYS A 45 -5.90 14.39 -15.99
CA CYS A 45 -6.74 15.48 -15.50
C CYS A 45 -8.16 14.98 -15.18
N ILE A 46 -8.72 14.08 -16.01
CA ILE A 46 -10.01 13.44 -15.75
C ILE A 46 -9.94 12.63 -14.44
N TYR A 47 -8.88 11.87 -14.22
CA TYR A 47 -8.62 11.11 -13.00
C TYR A 47 -8.64 12.01 -11.75
N GLU A 48 -7.88 13.12 -11.75
CA GLU A 48 -7.82 14.04 -10.61
C GLU A 48 -9.19 14.64 -10.30
N LYS A 49 -9.94 15.03 -11.34
CA LYS A 49 -11.29 15.56 -11.21
C LYS A 49 -12.28 14.51 -10.71
N ALA A 50 -12.17 13.27 -11.17
CA ALA A 50 -13.01 12.16 -10.74
C ALA A 50 -12.81 11.85 -9.25
N VAL A 51 -11.55 11.72 -8.82
CA VAL A 51 -11.18 11.41 -7.43
C VAL A 51 -11.53 12.56 -6.48
N SER A 52 -11.26 13.81 -6.86
CA SER A 52 -11.59 14.98 -6.03
C SER A 52 -13.10 15.16 -5.83
N LYS A 53 -13.90 14.82 -6.84
CA LYS A 53 -15.37 14.92 -6.80
C LYS A 53 -16.06 13.62 -6.38
N ALA A 54 -15.31 12.55 -6.09
CA ALA A 54 -15.84 11.21 -5.85
C ALA A 54 -16.83 10.72 -6.94
N ASN A 55 -16.61 11.11 -8.19
CA ASN A 55 -17.53 10.84 -9.29
C ASN A 55 -16.98 9.74 -10.22
N VAL A 56 -17.41 8.50 -9.99
CA VAL A 56 -16.98 7.33 -10.76
C VAL A 56 -17.33 7.40 -12.25
N ASN A 57 -18.41 8.10 -12.63
CA ASN A 57 -18.79 8.26 -14.03
C ASN A 57 -17.75 9.10 -14.80
N LEU A 58 -16.98 9.95 -14.10
CA LEU A 58 -15.83 10.62 -14.73
C LEU A 58 -14.68 9.65 -14.99
N CYS A 59 -14.45 8.65 -14.12
CA CYS A 59 -13.43 7.62 -14.39
C CYS A 59 -13.72 6.90 -15.71
N MET A 60 -14.99 6.63 -16.05
CA MET A 60 -15.37 5.95 -17.31
C MET A 60 -14.94 6.69 -18.59
N LYS A 61 -14.54 7.95 -18.48
CA LYS A 61 -14.03 8.75 -19.61
C LYS A 61 -12.51 8.61 -19.81
N ILE A 62 -11.82 7.92 -18.90
CA ILE A 62 -10.38 7.66 -18.97
C ILE A 62 -10.15 6.52 -19.98
N SER A 63 -9.28 6.76 -20.96
CA SER A 63 -8.96 5.79 -22.02
C SER A 63 -7.90 4.77 -21.57
N ASN A 64 -6.93 5.20 -20.77
CA ASN A 64 -5.90 4.35 -20.19
C ASN A 64 -6.53 3.39 -19.16
N ARG A 65 -6.48 2.08 -19.47
CA ARG A 65 -7.11 1.04 -18.65
C ARG A 65 -6.60 1.00 -17.21
N THR A 66 -5.28 1.09 -17.01
CA THR A 66 -4.65 1.06 -15.69
C THR A 66 -5.06 2.27 -14.85
N LEU A 67 -5.08 3.47 -15.46
CA LEU A 67 -5.50 4.69 -14.76
C LEU A 67 -7.00 4.68 -14.45
N PHE A 68 -7.82 4.12 -15.34
CA PHE A 68 -9.24 3.89 -15.10
C PHE A 68 -9.46 2.98 -13.87
N GLU A 69 -8.80 1.83 -13.81
CA GLU A 69 -8.91 0.89 -12.68
C GLU A 69 -8.47 1.56 -11.37
N LYS A 70 -7.33 2.26 -11.40
CA LYS A 70 -6.83 3.04 -10.27
C LYS A 70 -7.82 4.12 -9.82
N CYS A 71 -8.45 4.84 -10.74
CA CYS A 71 -9.46 5.87 -10.47
C CYS A 71 -10.62 5.30 -9.66
N VAL A 72 -11.19 4.19 -10.14
CA VAL A 72 -12.33 3.52 -9.52
C VAL A 72 -11.96 3.00 -8.12
N THR A 73 -10.82 2.31 -7.99
CA THR A 73 -10.38 1.75 -6.70
C THR A 73 -10.10 2.83 -5.67
N ILE A 74 -9.48 3.95 -6.04
CA ILE A 74 -9.22 5.05 -5.09
C ILE A 74 -10.51 5.67 -4.58
N ILE A 75 -11.51 5.87 -5.45
CA ILE A 75 -12.83 6.35 -5.02
C ILE A 75 -13.47 5.35 -4.07
N ALA A 76 -13.47 4.05 -4.43
CA ALA A 76 -14.02 2.99 -3.59
C ALA A 76 -13.36 2.96 -2.19
N VAL A 77 -12.02 3.01 -2.14
CA VAL A 77 -11.24 2.98 -0.89
C VAL A 77 -11.51 4.22 -0.04
N LYS A 78 -11.40 5.42 -0.62
CA LYS A 78 -11.52 6.70 0.10
C LYS A 78 -12.90 6.90 0.72
N HIS A 79 -13.92 6.31 0.10
CA HIS A 79 -15.31 6.42 0.55
C HIS A 79 -15.84 5.15 1.22
N ASN A 80 -14.99 4.14 1.44
CA ASN A 80 -15.38 2.83 1.97
C ASN A 80 -16.62 2.25 1.26
N ASP A 81 -16.69 2.41 -0.07
CA ASP A 81 -17.82 1.99 -0.89
C ASP A 81 -17.41 0.88 -1.86
N PRO A 82 -17.51 -0.40 -1.44
CA PRO A 82 -17.16 -1.54 -2.29
C PRO A 82 -18.13 -1.72 -3.47
N SER A 83 -19.31 -1.06 -3.46
CA SER A 83 -20.26 -1.16 -4.57
C SER A 83 -19.72 -0.50 -5.85
N VAL A 84 -18.80 0.46 -5.71
CA VAL A 84 -18.07 1.11 -6.81
C VAL A 84 -17.21 0.10 -7.57
N CYS A 85 -16.71 -0.95 -6.93
CA CYS A 85 -15.88 -1.96 -7.58
C CYS A 85 -16.60 -2.74 -8.72
N LYS A 86 -17.94 -2.68 -8.79
CA LYS A 86 -18.73 -3.32 -9.87
C LYS A 86 -18.39 -2.80 -11.28
N PHE A 87 -17.78 -1.62 -11.39
CA PHE A 87 -17.34 -1.07 -12.68
C PHE A 87 -16.06 -1.74 -13.20
N LEU A 88 -15.39 -2.58 -12.40
CA LEU A 88 -14.16 -3.27 -12.77
C LEU A 88 -14.42 -4.75 -13.08
N LYS A 89 -14.83 -5.08 -14.31
CA LYS A 89 -15.23 -6.45 -14.70
C LYS A 89 -14.29 -7.57 -14.20
N HIS A 90 -12.99 -7.47 -14.45
CA HIS A 90 -12.01 -8.51 -14.07
C HIS A 90 -11.24 -8.21 -12.77
N ALA A 91 -11.39 -7.00 -12.23
CA ALA A 91 -10.64 -6.54 -11.06
C ALA A 91 -11.57 -6.14 -9.89
N GLN A 92 -12.83 -6.57 -9.94
CA GLN A 92 -13.85 -6.26 -8.94
C GLN A 92 -13.45 -6.78 -7.56
N ASP A 93 -13.01 -8.04 -7.50
CA ASP A 93 -12.67 -8.71 -6.25
C ASP A 93 -11.36 -8.18 -5.64
N TRP A 94 -10.36 -7.88 -6.48
CA TRP A 94 -9.19 -7.10 -6.05
C TRP A 94 -9.58 -5.74 -5.45
N CYS A 95 -10.44 -4.98 -6.13
CA CYS A 95 -10.89 -3.67 -5.63
C CYS A 95 -11.61 -3.80 -4.29
N LYS A 96 -12.49 -4.79 -4.11
CA LYS A 96 -13.13 -5.07 -2.82
C LYS A 96 -12.10 -5.40 -1.73
N ALA A 97 -11.07 -6.17 -2.06
CA ALA A 97 -9.99 -6.49 -1.13
C ALA A 97 -9.24 -5.23 -0.68
N GLU A 98 -8.90 -4.32 -1.61
CA GLU A 98 -8.25 -3.06 -1.27
C GLU A 98 -9.14 -2.17 -0.37
N VAL A 99 -10.47 -2.13 -0.62
CA VAL A 99 -11.42 -1.44 0.26
C VAL A 99 -11.44 -2.07 1.66
N ALA A 100 -11.48 -3.40 1.74
CA ALA A 100 -11.47 -4.16 2.99
C ALA A 100 -10.23 -3.87 3.83
N ILE A 101 -9.05 -3.92 3.22
CA ILE A 101 -7.76 -3.73 3.88
C ILE A 101 -7.60 -2.27 4.31
N ALA A 102 -7.91 -1.32 3.42
CA ALA A 102 -7.73 0.11 3.71
C ALA A 102 -8.62 0.59 4.86
N ASN A 103 -9.86 0.09 4.93
CA ASN A 103 -10.85 0.49 5.92
C ASN A 103 -11.01 -0.52 7.09
N GLU A 104 -10.09 -1.48 7.20
CA GLU A 104 -10.08 -2.50 8.27
C GLU A 104 -11.41 -3.24 8.45
N ASN A 105 -12.11 -3.49 7.33
CA ASN A 105 -13.40 -4.17 7.29
C ASN A 105 -13.24 -5.62 6.78
N LEU A 106 -12.93 -6.54 7.70
CA LEU A 106 -12.70 -7.95 7.41
C LEU A 106 -13.90 -8.64 6.72
N VAL A 107 -15.13 -8.20 7.04
CA VAL A 107 -16.36 -8.75 6.46
C VAL A 107 -16.41 -8.56 4.94
N LEU A 108 -15.69 -7.58 4.38
CA LEU A 108 -15.60 -7.43 2.93
C LEU A 108 -14.76 -8.53 2.28
N CYS A 109 -13.72 -9.06 2.95
CA CYS A 109 -12.96 -10.21 2.42
C CYS A 109 -13.86 -11.46 2.27
N THR A 110 -14.80 -11.68 3.21
CA THR A 110 -15.72 -12.82 3.15
C THR A 110 -16.74 -12.72 2.00
N ARG A 111 -16.85 -11.57 1.34
CA ARG A 111 -17.78 -11.30 0.22
C ARG A 111 -17.11 -11.31 -1.16
N ILE A 112 -15.81 -11.63 -1.20
CA ILE A 112 -15.05 -11.84 -2.43
C ILE A 112 -15.44 -13.21 -3.01
N GLN A 113 -15.66 -13.28 -4.33
CA GLN A 113 -16.12 -14.51 -4.99
C GLN A 113 -14.96 -15.41 -5.41
N SER A 114 -13.89 -14.81 -5.91
CA SER A 114 -12.66 -15.51 -6.25
C SER A 114 -11.92 -15.95 -4.98
N GLU A 115 -11.75 -17.26 -4.82
CA GLU A 115 -11.01 -17.85 -3.70
C GLU A 115 -9.57 -17.31 -3.60
N GLU A 116 -8.88 -17.17 -4.74
CA GLU A 116 -7.52 -16.58 -4.79
C GLU A 116 -7.50 -15.15 -4.20
N TRP A 117 -8.41 -14.27 -4.65
CA TRP A 117 -8.48 -12.91 -4.13
C TRP A 117 -8.94 -12.85 -2.68
N GLN A 118 -9.78 -13.78 -2.25
CA GLN A 118 -10.24 -13.89 -0.87
C GLN A 118 -9.09 -14.27 0.06
N ASN A 119 -8.32 -15.30 -0.29
CA ASN A 119 -7.13 -15.73 0.45
C ASN A 119 -6.09 -14.60 0.54
N LEU A 120 -5.85 -13.90 -0.57
CA LEU A 120 -4.96 -12.73 -0.58
C LEU A 120 -5.49 -11.58 0.28
N CYS A 121 -6.80 -11.35 0.30
CA CYS A 121 -7.44 -10.35 1.16
C CYS A 121 -7.20 -10.66 2.63
N PHE A 122 -7.51 -11.89 3.08
CA PHE A 122 -7.29 -12.33 4.45
C PHE A 122 -5.81 -12.24 4.85
N LYS A 123 -4.90 -12.72 4.01
CA LYS A 123 -3.46 -12.64 4.26
C LYS A 123 -2.99 -11.20 4.47
N LYS A 124 -3.30 -10.30 3.52
CA LYS A 124 -2.89 -8.88 3.63
C LYS A 124 -3.53 -8.20 4.84
N PHE A 125 -4.78 -8.53 5.15
CA PHE A 125 -5.48 -8.00 6.32
C PHE A 125 -4.82 -8.46 7.63
N ALA A 126 -4.54 -9.75 7.75
CA ALA A 126 -3.86 -10.35 8.89
C ALA A 126 -2.49 -9.71 9.13
N ILE A 127 -1.67 -9.56 8.07
CA ILE A 127 -0.35 -8.93 8.14
C ILE A 127 -0.46 -7.46 8.56
N LYS A 128 -1.36 -6.68 7.93
CA LYS A 128 -1.54 -5.26 8.26
C LYS A 128 -1.96 -5.03 9.71
N THR A 129 -2.83 -5.90 10.23
CA THR A 129 -3.41 -5.75 11.58
C THR A 129 -2.70 -6.59 12.65
N LEU A 130 -1.73 -7.42 12.25
CA LEU A 130 -1.05 -8.42 13.07
C LEU A 130 -2.02 -9.39 13.81
N LYS A 131 -3.21 -9.61 13.23
CA LYS A 131 -4.23 -10.52 13.76
C LYS A 131 -4.06 -11.92 13.17
N ILE A 132 -3.42 -12.78 13.94
CA ILE A 132 -2.98 -14.11 13.51
C ILE A 132 -4.14 -15.09 13.25
N ASP A 133 -5.23 -14.93 13.99
CA ASP A 133 -6.45 -15.73 13.86
C ASP A 133 -7.06 -15.66 12.46
N ILE A 134 -6.82 -14.55 11.74
CA ILE A 134 -7.25 -14.37 10.36
C ILE A 134 -6.50 -15.29 9.39
N CYS A 135 -5.26 -15.69 9.69
CA CYS A 135 -4.54 -16.65 8.84
C CYS A 135 -5.24 -18.03 8.81
N ASN A 136 -6.03 -18.38 9.83
CA ASN A 136 -6.85 -19.61 9.82
C ASN A 136 -8.02 -19.56 8.84
N LEU A 137 -8.38 -18.38 8.34
CA LEU A 137 -9.47 -18.20 7.37
C LEU A 137 -9.01 -18.41 5.93
N ILE A 138 -7.70 -18.57 5.70
CA ILE A 138 -7.12 -18.78 4.39
C ILE A 138 -7.22 -20.27 4.03
N THR A 139 -7.89 -20.59 2.93
CA THR A 139 -8.09 -21.97 2.49
C THR A 139 -6.88 -22.55 1.76
N ASP A 140 -6.12 -21.71 1.06
CA ASP A 140 -4.88 -22.13 0.40
C ASP A 140 -3.73 -22.28 1.42
N GLU A 141 -3.20 -23.49 1.54
CA GLU A 141 -2.18 -23.85 2.54
C GLU A 141 -0.88 -23.04 2.38
N LYS A 142 -0.47 -22.73 1.14
CA LYS A 142 0.76 -21.98 0.87
C LYS A 142 0.59 -20.52 1.30
N GLU A 143 -0.56 -19.93 1.00
CA GLU A 143 -0.93 -18.59 1.42
C GLU A 143 -1.08 -18.48 2.95
N ALA A 144 -1.69 -19.47 3.60
CA ALA A 144 -1.80 -19.54 5.06
C ALA A 144 -0.40 -19.65 5.71
N THR A 145 0.45 -20.53 5.19
CA THR A 145 1.85 -20.68 5.64
C THR A 145 2.62 -19.36 5.53
N LEU A 146 2.49 -18.67 4.40
CA LEU A 146 3.13 -17.37 4.20
C LEU A 146 2.59 -16.30 5.16
N CYS A 147 1.28 -16.32 5.45
CA CYS A 147 0.64 -15.44 6.44
C CYS A 147 1.28 -15.61 7.84
N TYR A 148 1.34 -16.84 8.35
CA TYR A 148 1.96 -17.15 9.64
C TYR A 148 3.42 -16.71 9.70
N ARG A 149 4.21 -17.07 8.67
CA ARG A 149 5.64 -16.77 8.63
C ARG A 149 5.91 -15.27 8.65
N ILE A 150 5.20 -14.47 7.85
CA ILE A 150 5.39 -13.01 7.81
C ILE A 150 5.03 -12.38 9.16
N ILE A 151 3.92 -12.80 9.77
CA ILE A 151 3.53 -12.25 11.08
C ILE A 151 4.53 -12.67 12.16
N ALA A 152 5.03 -13.91 12.15
CA ALA A 152 6.08 -14.39 13.04
C ALA A 152 7.35 -13.52 12.94
N GLU A 153 7.76 -13.18 11.71
CA GLU A 153 8.93 -12.34 11.44
C GLU A 153 8.75 -10.89 11.92
N ILE A 154 7.60 -10.27 11.62
CA ILE A 154 7.31 -8.89 12.00
C ILE A 154 7.15 -8.76 13.53
N SER A 155 6.44 -9.70 14.15
CA SER A 155 6.21 -9.71 15.61
C SER A 155 7.39 -10.26 16.41
N LYS A 156 8.36 -10.89 15.73
CA LYS A 156 9.46 -11.64 16.35
C LYS A 156 8.98 -12.70 17.35
N ASP A 157 7.81 -13.31 17.09
CA ASP A 157 7.24 -14.37 17.94
C ASP A 157 7.40 -15.75 17.30
N PRO A 158 8.35 -16.58 17.78
CA PRO A 158 8.60 -17.91 17.23
C PRO A 158 7.48 -18.92 17.50
N ARG A 159 6.57 -18.65 18.46
CA ARG A 159 5.40 -19.52 18.69
C ARG A 159 4.48 -19.55 17.48
N LEU A 160 4.54 -18.53 16.61
CA LEU A 160 3.72 -18.47 15.42
C LEU A 160 4.17 -19.48 14.34
N CYS A 161 5.43 -19.92 14.37
CA CYS A 161 5.89 -20.99 13.48
C CYS A 161 5.20 -22.33 13.77
N ASP A 162 4.72 -22.56 15.01
CA ASP A 162 4.04 -23.81 15.38
C ASP A 162 2.70 -24.01 14.65
N PHE A 163 2.10 -22.95 14.09
CA PHE A 163 0.88 -23.03 13.27
C PHE A 163 1.13 -23.42 11.81
N ILE A 164 2.39 -23.50 11.38
CA ILE A 164 2.74 -23.89 10.01
C ILE A 164 2.69 -25.42 9.90
N LEU A 165 1.78 -25.93 9.06
CA LEU A 165 1.56 -27.36 8.86
C LEU A 165 2.72 -28.02 8.08
N ASN A 166 3.17 -27.39 7.00
CA ASN A 166 4.27 -27.89 6.20
C ASN A 166 5.58 -27.86 7.00
N GLU A 167 6.22 -29.01 7.16
CA GLU A 167 7.38 -29.16 8.04
C GLU A 167 8.60 -28.35 7.57
N ASP A 168 8.88 -28.33 6.27
CA ASP A 168 10.02 -27.58 5.71
C ASP A 168 9.84 -26.07 5.93
N ALA A 169 8.62 -25.56 5.68
CA ALA A 169 8.30 -24.16 5.92
C ALA A 169 8.34 -23.80 7.41
N ARG A 170 7.89 -24.70 8.29
CA ARG A 170 7.99 -24.53 9.75
C ARG A 170 9.45 -24.48 10.20
N ASN A 171 10.26 -25.42 9.74
CA ASN A 171 11.69 -25.49 10.05
C ASN A 171 12.42 -24.22 9.56
N SER A 172 12.10 -23.75 8.35
CA SER A 172 12.61 -22.49 7.80
C SER A 172 12.19 -21.28 8.63
N CYS A 173 10.95 -21.23 9.12
CA CYS A 173 10.46 -20.17 10.01
C CYS A 173 11.28 -20.10 11.31
N PHE A 174 11.50 -21.24 11.98
CA PHE A 174 12.33 -21.30 13.18
C PHE A 174 13.78 -20.91 12.91
N ALA A 175 14.38 -21.41 11.82
CA ALA A 175 15.76 -21.09 11.48
C ALA A 175 15.97 -19.59 11.24
N LEU A 176 15.04 -18.95 10.53
CA LEU A 176 15.08 -17.51 10.27
C LEU A 176 15.01 -16.71 11.58
N LEU A 177 14.08 -17.05 12.47
CA LEU A 177 13.94 -16.35 13.76
C LEU A 177 15.11 -16.64 14.71
N ALA A 178 15.66 -17.86 14.71
CA ALA A 178 16.84 -18.22 15.49
C ALA A 178 18.02 -17.31 15.14
N ARG A 179 18.30 -17.16 13.85
CA ARG A 179 19.37 -16.28 13.34
C ARG A 179 19.09 -14.81 13.64
N ASP A 180 17.91 -14.32 13.31
CA ASP A 180 17.55 -12.91 13.49
C ASP A 180 17.55 -12.47 14.97
N GLN A 181 17.25 -13.39 15.89
CA GLN A 181 17.22 -13.14 17.33
C GLN A 181 18.49 -13.58 18.05
N ASN A 182 19.47 -14.16 17.34
CA ASN A 182 20.66 -14.77 17.94
C ASN A 182 20.29 -15.77 19.07
N ASN A 183 19.32 -16.65 18.80
CA ASN A 183 18.74 -17.57 19.78
C ASN A 183 18.80 -19.02 19.28
N GLU A 184 19.87 -19.73 19.65
CA GLU A 184 20.14 -21.13 19.30
C GLU A 184 19.07 -22.10 19.81
N SER A 185 18.36 -21.77 20.89
CA SER A 185 17.29 -22.62 21.42
C SER A 185 16.14 -22.81 20.43
N LEU A 186 15.97 -21.86 19.48
CA LEU A 186 15.00 -21.99 18.40
C LEU A 186 15.43 -23.03 17.35
N CYS A 187 16.73 -23.24 17.14
CA CYS A 187 17.23 -24.31 16.28
C CYS A 187 16.82 -25.69 16.82
N LEU A 188 16.75 -25.85 18.15
CA LEU A 188 16.34 -27.11 18.79
C LEU A 188 14.88 -27.49 18.50
N LYS A 189 14.04 -26.54 18.05
CA LYS A 189 12.67 -26.81 17.60
C LYS A 189 12.59 -27.39 16.19
N ILE A 190 13.68 -27.33 15.41
CA ILE A 190 13.76 -27.86 14.05
C ILE A 190 13.91 -29.38 14.12
N LYS A 191 12.99 -30.11 13.47
CA LYS A 191 12.98 -31.57 13.48
C LYS A 191 13.97 -32.17 12.48
N GLU A 192 14.06 -31.58 11.29
CA GLU A 192 14.93 -32.06 10.23
C GLU A 192 16.39 -31.83 10.63
N PHE A 193 17.18 -32.91 10.60
CA PHE A 193 18.53 -32.94 11.15
C PHE A 193 19.43 -31.91 10.47
N LEU A 194 19.56 -31.94 9.14
CA LEU A 194 20.49 -31.08 8.41
C LEU A 194 20.15 -29.59 8.59
N THR A 195 18.87 -29.25 8.57
CA THR A 195 18.36 -27.88 8.74
C THR A 195 18.63 -27.38 10.16
N ARG A 196 18.51 -28.24 11.18
CA ARG A 196 18.89 -27.87 12.55
C ARG A 196 20.39 -27.60 12.67
N GLU A 197 21.22 -28.47 12.12
CA GLU A 197 22.68 -28.29 12.17
C GLU A 197 23.10 -27.01 11.44
N GLN A 198 22.48 -26.71 10.29
CA GLN A 198 22.69 -25.46 9.56
C GLN A 198 22.21 -24.23 10.34
N CYS A 199 21.07 -24.32 11.04
CA CYS A 199 20.58 -23.26 11.91
C CYS A 199 21.58 -22.92 13.02
N LEU A 200 22.11 -23.94 13.71
CA LEU A 200 23.13 -23.75 14.76
C LEU A 200 24.38 -23.08 14.21
N PHE A 201 24.84 -23.51 13.03
CA PHE A 201 25.95 -22.87 12.31
C PHE A 201 25.70 -21.38 12.05
N ASP A 202 24.51 -21.03 11.52
CA ASP A 202 24.16 -19.65 11.18
C ASP A 202 24.08 -18.76 12.43
N VAL A 203 23.52 -19.28 13.53
CA VAL A 203 23.44 -18.58 14.83
C VAL A 203 24.83 -18.39 15.44
N ALA A 204 25.65 -19.43 15.47
CA ALA A 204 27.02 -19.37 15.98
C ALA A 204 27.85 -18.31 15.26
N LYS A 205 27.73 -18.27 13.92
CA LYS A 205 28.39 -17.26 13.09
C LYS A 205 27.89 -15.85 13.37
N ALA A 206 26.57 -15.67 13.53
CA ALA A 206 25.98 -14.36 13.82
C ALA A 206 26.39 -13.84 15.21
N LYS A 207 26.48 -14.72 16.21
CA LYS A 207 26.94 -14.40 17.58
C LYS A 207 28.46 -14.31 17.73
N LYS A 208 29.23 -14.87 16.79
CA LYS A 208 30.66 -15.16 16.94
C LYS A 208 30.95 -16.00 18.18
N ASP A 209 30.13 -17.04 18.38
CA ASP A 209 30.15 -17.88 19.57
C ASP A 209 30.60 -19.31 19.23
N PRO A 210 31.85 -19.68 19.54
CA PRO A 210 32.39 -21.01 19.24
C PRO A 210 31.76 -22.12 20.10
N ASP A 211 31.13 -21.80 21.23
CA ASP A 211 30.49 -22.82 22.07
C ASP A 211 29.28 -23.43 21.35
N ILE A 212 28.52 -22.60 20.62
CA ILE A 212 27.42 -23.07 19.77
C ILE A 212 27.94 -23.95 18.63
N CYS A 213 29.12 -23.65 18.07
CA CYS A 213 29.73 -24.52 17.05
C CYS A 213 29.99 -25.93 17.60
N ASN A 214 30.36 -26.07 18.87
CA ASN A 214 30.63 -27.37 19.49
C ASN A 214 29.37 -28.26 19.63
N GLU A 215 28.18 -27.66 19.58
CA GLU A 215 26.90 -28.41 19.58
C GLU A 215 26.59 -29.06 18.22
N ILE A 216 27.24 -28.60 17.14
CA ILE A 216 27.05 -29.14 15.79
C ILE A 216 27.62 -30.55 15.70
N LYS A 217 26.77 -31.51 15.28
CA LYS A 217 27.07 -32.94 15.18
C LYS A 217 27.77 -33.32 13.88
N ILE A 218 27.58 -32.54 12.82
CA ILE A 218 28.24 -32.75 11.53
C ILE A 218 29.67 -32.18 11.63
N GLU A 219 30.66 -33.05 11.69
CA GLU A 219 32.07 -32.68 11.91
C GLU A 219 32.59 -31.62 10.93
N VAL A 220 32.30 -31.79 9.63
CA VAL A 220 32.72 -30.84 8.59
C VAL A 220 32.12 -29.45 8.82
N LEU A 221 30.84 -29.39 9.20
CA LEU A 221 30.13 -28.13 9.45
C LEU A 221 30.64 -27.46 10.74
N ARG A 222 30.87 -28.24 11.80
CA ARG A 222 31.44 -27.77 13.07
C ARG A 222 32.82 -27.17 12.87
N ASN A 223 33.72 -27.85 12.17
CA ASN A 223 35.09 -27.36 11.97
C ASN A 223 35.11 -26.05 11.16
N ASN A 224 34.24 -25.94 10.15
CA ASN A 224 34.04 -24.70 9.40
C ASN A 224 33.46 -23.58 10.29
N CYS A 225 32.52 -23.92 11.17
CA CYS A 225 31.93 -22.99 12.14
C CYS A 225 33.00 -22.39 13.05
N LEU A 226 33.82 -23.25 13.69
CA LEU A 226 34.88 -22.82 14.61
C LEU A 226 35.89 -21.88 13.94
N PHE A 227 36.25 -22.15 12.68
CA PHE A 227 37.10 -21.27 11.89
C PHE A 227 36.48 -19.88 11.67
N GLN A 228 35.19 -19.82 11.33
CA GLN A 228 34.49 -18.56 11.06
C GLN A 228 34.12 -17.78 12.32
N ALA A 229 33.76 -18.45 13.41
CA ALA A 229 33.34 -17.81 14.66
C ALA A 229 34.53 -17.24 15.46
N SER A 230 35.74 -17.77 15.25
CA SER A 230 36.97 -17.32 15.91
C SER A 230 37.67 -16.15 15.20
N SER A 231 37.12 -15.68 14.07
CA SER A 231 37.68 -14.59 13.23
C SER A 231 36.91 -13.27 13.39
#